data_AF-A0A8T3UD07-F1
#
_entry.id   AF-A0A8T3UD07-F1
#
_cell.length_a   1.000
_cell.length_b   1.000
_cell.length_c   1.000
_cell.angle_alpha   90.00
_cell.angle_beta   90.00
_cell.angle_gamma   90.00
#
_symmetry.space_group_name_H-M   'P 1'
#
loop_
_entity.id
_entity.type
_entity.pdbx_description
1 polymer ?
#
loop_
_entity_poly.entity_id
_entity_poly.type
_entity_poly.pdbx_seq_one_letter_code
_entity_poly.pdbx_strand_id
1 'polypeptide(L)'
;MAKTKQETQELTAWQKVEIARNPKRKTSIEYIEQIFDEFIELHGDRNFKDDQVIICGLGRIGNQNYTIIAEQKGRTTKENVLRNFGMPNPESYRKAIRFMKQAEKFNRPVITF
;
A
#
# COMPACT_ATOMS: atom_id res chain seq x y z
N MET A 1 -22.22 -5.46 -35.07
CA MET A 1 -21.21 -6.28 -34.37
C MET A 1 -21.61 -6.38 -32.91
N ALA A 2 -22.14 -7.53 -32.50
CA ALA A 2 -22.66 -7.74 -31.16
C ALA A 2 -21.51 -7.82 -30.15
N LYS A 3 -21.59 -7.01 -29.08
CA LYS A 3 -20.68 -7.12 -27.93
C LYS A 3 -21.02 -8.42 -27.21
N THR A 4 -20.15 -9.42 -27.32
CA THR A 4 -20.23 -10.67 -26.57
C THR A 4 -20.22 -10.32 -25.08
N LYS A 5 -21.36 -10.53 -24.40
CA LYS A 5 -21.42 -10.52 -22.93
C LYS A 5 -20.46 -11.61 -22.47
N GLN A 6 -19.33 -11.23 -21.89
CA GLN A 6 -18.51 -12.18 -21.13
C GLN A 6 -19.36 -12.59 -19.92
N GLU A 7 -19.94 -13.79 -19.97
CA GLU A 7 -20.49 -14.45 -18.79
C GLU A 7 -19.36 -14.54 -17.77
N THR A 8 -19.42 -13.67 -16.76
CA THR A 8 -18.51 -13.71 -15.64
C THR A 8 -18.98 -14.88 -14.80
N GLN A 9 -18.36 -16.06 -14.98
CA GLN A 9 -18.57 -17.16 -14.03
C GLN A 9 -18.35 -16.59 -12.63
N GLU A 10 -19.37 -16.66 -11.79
CA GLU A 10 -19.25 -16.19 -10.42
C GLU A 10 -18.19 -17.03 -9.71
N LEU A 11 -17.08 -16.38 -9.36
CA LEU A 11 -16.01 -17.02 -8.61
C LEU A 11 -16.54 -17.50 -7.26
N THR A 12 -16.19 -18.73 -6.90
CA THR A 12 -16.48 -19.26 -5.56
C THR A 12 -15.73 -18.44 -4.50
N ALA A 13 -16.18 -18.53 -3.25
CA ALA A 13 -15.51 -17.88 -2.12
C ALA A 13 -14.02 -18.28 -2.03
N TRP A 14 -13.70 -19.55 -2.27
CA TRP A 14 -12.33 -20.04 -2.23
C TRP A 14 -11.46 -19.50 -3.38
N GLN A 15 -12.00 -19.48 -4.61
CA GLN A 15 -11.29 -18.90 -5.77
C GLN A 15 -10.96 -17.42 -5.56
N LYS A 16 -11.85 -16.65 -4.92
CA LYS A 16 -11.58 -15.24 -4.56
C LYS A 16 -10.40 -15.13 -3.57
N VAL A 17 -10.31 -16.03 -2.60
CA VAL A 17 -9.18 -16.07 -1.65
C VAL A 17 -7.88 -16.44 -2.35
N GLU A 18 -7.88 -17.41 -3.27
CA GLU A 18 -6.70 -17.77 -4.06
C GLU A 18 -6.18 -16.60 -4.89
N ILE A 19 -7.09 -15.85 -5.53
CA ILE A 19 -6.73 -14.63 -6.28
C ILE A 19 -6.18 -13.55 -5.35
N ALA A 20 -6.76 -13.36 -4.16
CA ALA A 20 -6.29 -12.40 -3.17
C ALA A 20 -4.88 -12.75 -2.64
N ARG A 21 -4.55 -14.05 -2.54
CA ARG A 21 -3.26 -14.55 -2.06
C ARG A 21 -2.24 -14.82 -3.18
N ASN A 22 -2.62 -14.58 -4.43
CA ASN A 22 -1.76 -14.86 -5.58
C ASN A 22 -0.42 -14.10 -5.45
N PRO A 23 0.74 -14.79 -5.53
CA PRO A 23 2.05 -14.13 -5.47
C PRO A 23 2.27 -13.06 -6.54
N LYS A 24 1.55 -13.14 -7.67
CA LYS A 24 1.58 -12.15 -8.76
C LYS A 24 0.62 -10.98 -8.56
N ARG A 25 -0.15 -10.96 -7.46
CA ARG A 25 -1.00 -9.81 -7.13
C ARG A 25 -0.12 -8.58 -6.97
N LYS A 26 -0.56 -7.46 -7.55
CA LYS A 26 0.15 -6.18 -7.44
C LYS A 26 0.30 -5.79 -5.98
N THR A 27 1.50 -5.36 -5.61
CA THR A 27 1.81 -4.83 -4.28
C THR A 27 1.46 -3.34 -4.21
N SER A 28 1.44 -2.79 -3.00
CA SER A 28 1.04 -1.40 -2.77
C SER A 28 1.92 -0.40 -3.51
N ILE A 29 3.24 -0.62 -3.55
CA ILE A 29 4.17 0.24 -4.29
C ILE A 29 3.85 0.27 -5.79
N GLU A 30 3.41 -0.85 -6.37
CA GLU A 30 3.04 -0.91 -7.79
C GLU A 30 1.75 -0.16 -8.10
N TYR A 31 0.81 -0.10 -7.14
CA TYR A 31 -0.36 0.77 -7.26
C TYR A 31 0.04 2.22 -7.13
N ILE A 32 0.91 2.54 -6.16
CA ILE A 32 1.37 3.92 -5.92
C ILE A 32 2.09 4.46 -7.17
N GLU A 33 3.02 3.70 -7.75
CA GLU A 33 3.74 4.06 -8.98
C GLU A 33 2.83 4.22 -10.20
N GLN A 34 1.65 3.58 -10.21
CA GLN A 34 0.70 3.68 -11.32
C GLN A 34 -0.34 4.80 -11.13
N ILE A 35 -0.62 5.20 -9.89
CA ILE A 35 -1.69 6.15 -9.55
C ILE A 35 -1.16 7.57 -9.36
N PHE A 36 0.03 7.73 -8.78
CA PHE A 36 0.58 9.03 -8.41
C PHE A 36 1.69 9.47 -9.38
N ASP A 37 1.73 10.77 -9.68
CA ASP A 37 2.74 11.38 -10.54
C ASP A 37 4.12 11.37 -9.88
N GLU A 38 4.13 11.48 -8.55
CA GLU A 38 5.33 11.55 -7.73
C GLU A 38 5.04 10.88 -6.39
N PHE A 39 5.98 10.08 -5.91
CA PHE A 39 5.92 9.47 -4.58
C PHE A 39 7.25 9.64 -3.86
N ILE A 40 7.20 10.28 -2.70
CA ILE A 40 8.36 10.46 -1.81
C ILE A 40 8.12 9.63 -0.56
N GLU A 41 8.85 8.52 -0.41
CA GLU A 41 8.78 7.68 0.78
C GLU A 41 9.40 8.39 1.99
N LEU A 42 8.74 8.28 3.13
CA LEU A 42 9.12 8.86 4.40
C LEU A 42 9.23 7.77 5.48
N HIS A 43 10.34 7.83 6.23
CA HIS A 43 10.77 6.76 7.13
C HIS A 43 10.66 7.13 8.61
N GLY A 44 10.54 6.11 9.45
CA GLY A 44 10.72 6.14 10.89
C GLY A 44 9.49 6.52 11.70
N ASP A 45 9.35 5.92 12.88
CA ASP A 45 8.32 6.25 13.86
C ASP A 45 8.75 7.36 14.85
N ARG A 46 10.05 7.72 14.85
CA ARG A 46 10.69 8.66 15.81
C ARG A 46 10.68 8.17 17.26
N ASN A 47 10.53 6.87 17.49
CA ASN A 47 10.49 6.28 18.81
C ASN A 47 11.37 5.04 18.94
N PHE A 48 11.29 4.11 17.98
CA PHE A 48 12.03 2.85 18.05
C PHE A 48 12.77 2.53 16.76
N LYS A 49 12.04 2.26 15.67
CA LYS A 49 12.62 1.79 14.40
C LYS A 49 11.74 2.17 13.22
N ASP A 50 12.34 2.28 12.04
CA ASP A 50 11.61 2.22 10.79
C ASP A 50 11.36 0.77 10.39
N ASP A 51 10.11 0.35 10.46
CA ASP A 51 9.66 -0.94 9.92
C ASP A 51 9.31 -0.77 8.44
N GLN A 52 9.83 -1.68 7.62
CA GLN A 52 9.67 -1.67 6.17
C GLN A 52 8.35 -2.30 5.72
N VAL A 53 7.58 -2.88 6.64
CA VAL A 53 6.24 -3.40 6.34
C VAL A 53 5.31 -2.25 5.96
N ILE A 54 5.22 -1.19 6.76
CA ILE A 54 4.41 -0.03 6.41
C ILE A 54 5.27 1.02 5.72
N ILE A 55 4.99 1.25 4.44
CA ILE A 55 5.52 2.40 3.70
C ILE A 55 4.59 3.59 3.94
N CYS A 56 5.18 4.76 4.11
CA CYS A 56 4.45 6.01 4.22
C CYS A 56 5.12 7.03 3.32
N GLY A 57 4.38 7.98 2.77
CA GLY A 57 4.99 8.98 1.92
C GLY A 57 4.04 10.06 1.48
N LEU A 58 4.56 10.96 0.66
CA LEU A 58 3.79 12.01 0.00
C LEU A 58 3.60 11.62 -1.45
N GLY A 59 2.34 11.66 -1.90
CA GLY A 59 1.96 11.43 -3.28
C GLY A 59 1.36 12.66 -3.92
N ARG A 60 1.47 12.80 -5.24
CA ARG A 60 0.81 13.87 -6.00
C ARG A 60 -0.06 13.30 -7.12
N ILE A 61 -1.25 13.84 -7.27
CA ILE A 61 -2.12 13.61 -8.44
C ILE A 61 -2.51 14.99 -8.98
N GLY A 62 -1.99 15.34 -10.15
CA GLY A 62 -2.10 16.68 -10.72
C GLY A 62 -1.53 17.73 -9.78
N ASN A 63 -2.41 18.57 -9.23
CA ASN A 63 -2.05 19.67 -8.32
C ASN A 63 -2.39 19.40 -6.85
N GLN A 64 -2.91 18.21 -6.52
CA GLN A 64 -3.29 17.84 -5.16
C GLN A 64 -2.26 16.89 -4.53
N ASN A 65 -1.81 17.23 -3.33
CA ASN A 65 -0.90 16.41 -2.53
C ASN A 65 -1.68 15.52 -1.56
N TYR A 66 -1.23 14.29 -1.42
CA TYR A 66 -1.80 13.23 -0.60
C TYR A 66 -0.74 12.69 0.35
N THR A 67 -1.17 12.22 1.52
CA THR A 67 -0.34 11.37 2.37
C THR A 67 -0.74 9.93 2.12
N ILE A 68 0.21 9.08 1.77
CA ILE A 68 -0.02 7.67 1.46
C ILE A 68 0.53 6.83 2.60
N ILE A 69 -0.23 5.81 2.99
CA ILE A 69 0.17 4.81 3.99
C ILE A 69 -0.22 3.45 3.42
N ALA A 70 0.72 2.51 3.35
CA ALA A 70 0.42 1.22 2.75
C ALA A 70 1.21 0.08 3.38
N GLU A 71 0.58 -1.08 3.47
CA GLU A 71 1.26 -2.33 3.79
C GLU A 71 1.99 -2.84 2.54
N GLN A 72 3.31 -3.02 2.62
CA GLN A 72 4.13 -3.49 1.53
C GLN A 72 4.59 -4.93 1.77
N LYS A 73 4.06 -5.83 0.93
CA LYS A 73 4.56 -7.21 0.82
C LYS A 73 5.74 -7.29 -0.14
N GLY A 74 6.69 -8.18 0.13
CA GLY A 74 7.79 -8.46 -0.79
C GLY A 74 7.37 -9.35 -1.97
N ARG A 75 8.05 -9.21 -3.11
CA ARG A 75 7.90 -10.14 -4.25
C ARG A 75 8.83 -11.33 -4.14
N THR A 76 10.08 -11.07 -3.81
CA THR A 76 11.08 -12.12 -3.65
C THR A 76 11.04 -12.69 -2.24
N THR A 77 11.58 -13.89 -2.03
CA THR A 77 11.70 -14.46 -0.68
C THR A 77 12.53 -13.56 0.23
N LYS A 78 13.58 -12.92 -0.30
CA LYS A 78 14.42 -11.97 0.43
C LYS A 78 13.63 -10.74 0.88
N GLU A 79 12.85 -10.15 -0.02
CA GLU A 79 11.99 -9.01 0.32
C GLU A 79 10.88 -9.39 1.30
N ASN A 80 10.29 -10.58 1.16
CA ASN A 80 9.27 -11.05 2.08
C ASN A 80 9.81 -11.22 3.50
N VAL A 81 11.01 -11.78 3.66
CA VAL A 81 11.67 -11.85 4.97
C VAL A 81 11.96 -10.45 5.50
N LEU A 82 12.47 -9.55 4.66
CA LEU A 82 12.78 -8.17 5.04
C LEU A 82 11.55 -7.38 5.51
N ARG A 83 10.42 -7.55 4.83
CA ARG A 83 9.14 -6.89 5.11
C ARG A 83 8.19 -7.76 5.93
N ASN A 84 8.72 -8.72 6.69
CA ASN A 84 7.95 -9.60 7.57
C ASN A 84 6.67 -10.17 6.95
N PHE A 85 6.70 -10.52 5.66
CA PHE A 85 5.56 -11.01 4.86
C PHE A 85 4.33 -10.08 4.80
N GLY A 86 4.52 -8.79 5.06
CA GLY A 86 3.43 -7.81 5.19
C GLY A 86 2.92 -7.67 6.63
N MET A 87 3.47 -8.38 7.61
CA MET A 87 2.95 -8.36 8.99
C MET A 87 3.59 -7.22 9.80
N PRO A 88 2.86 -6.14 10.13
CA PRO A 88 3.44 -4.95 10.75
C PRO A 88 3.70 -5.15 12.24
N ASN A 89 4.81 -4.57 12.73
CA ASN A 89 5.10 -4.47 14.16
C ASN A 89 4.47 -3.19 14.78
N PRO A 90 4.47 -3.03 16.11
CA PRO A 90 3.91 -1.83 16.75
C PRO A 90 4.50 -0.50 16.24
N GLU A 91 5.78 -0.47 15.88
CA GLU A 91 6.46 0.70 15.28
C GLU A 91 5.88 1.09 13.92
N SER A 92 5.42 0.13 13.11
CA SER A 92 4.74 0.39 11.83
C SER A 92 3.47 1.22 12.04
N TYR A 93 2.67 0.87 13.05
CA TYR A 93 1.45 1.62 13.39
C TYR A 93 1.77 3.01 13.94
N ARG A 94 2.82 3.15 14.77
CA ARG A 94 3.26 4.47 15.24
C ARG A 94 3.73 5.36 14.09
N LYS A 95 4.46 4.79 13.13
CA LYS A 95 4.86 5.47 11.89
C LYS A 95 3.62 5.94 11.11
N ALA A 96 2.62 5.08 10.90
CA ALA A 96 1.38 5.43 10.22
C ALA A 96 0.65 6.59 10.92
N ILE A 97 0.43 6.49 12.24
CA ILE A 97 -0.25 7.53 13.04
C ILE A 97 0.51 8.86 12.96
N ARG A 98 1.85 8.83 12.99
CA ARG A 98 2.69 10.03 12.86
C ARG A 98 2.42 10.76 11.55
N PHE A 99 2.33 10.03 10.43
CA PHE A 99 2.06 10.63 9.13
C PHE A 99 0.60 11.04 8.95
N MET A 100 -0.36 10.35 9.57
CA MET A 100 -1.75 10.82 9.62
C MET A 100 -1.85 12.18 10.35
N LYS A 101 -1.19 12.33 11.51
CA LYS A 101 -1.12 13.63 12.21
C LYS A 101 -0.41 14.71 11.40
N GLN A 102 0.62 14.33 10.64
CA GLN A 102 1.27 15.27 9.74
C GLN A 102 0.32 15.69 8.60
N ALA A 103 -0.43 14.76 8.03
CA ALA A 103 -1.43 15.04 7.00
C ALA A 103 -2.48 16.03 7.50
N GLU A 104 -3.02 15.78 8.70
CA GLU A 104 -3.96 16.68 9.40
C GLU A 104 -3.38 18.09 9.55
N LYS A 105 -2.15 18.23 10.05
CA LYS A 105 -1.49 19.53 10.24
C LYS A 105 -1.42 20.38 8.95
N PHE A 106 -1.31 19.73 7.80
CA PHE A 106 -1.16 20.41 6.51
C PHE A 106 -2.42 20.28 5.63
N ASN A 107 -3.56 19.85 6.21
CA ASN A 107 -4.81 19.64 5.50
C ASN A 107 -4.67 18.78 4.22
N ARG A 108 -3.84 17.73 4.29
CA ARG A 108 -3.67 16.78 3.19
C ARG A 108 -4.59 15.57 3.37
N PRO A 109 -5.30 15.11 2.32
CA PRO A 109 -6.04 13.86 2.38
C PRO A 109 -5.08 12.67 2.59
N VAL A 110 -5.60 11.60 3.21
CA VAL A 110 -4.86 10.36 3.46
C VAL A 110 -5.46 9.24 2.60
N ILE A 111 -4.60 8.47 1.94
CA ILE A 111 -4.98 7.27 1.19
C ILE A 111 -4.26 6.06 1.80
N THR A 112 -5.03 5.01 2.10
CA THR A 112 -4.52 3.74 2.62
C THR A 112 -4.70 2.61 1.61
N PHE A 113 -3.69 1.75 1.45
CA PHE A 113 -3.70 0.57 0.58
C PHE A 113 -3.63 -0.73 1.37
#